data_AF-A0A1G0E361-F1
#
_entry.id   AF-A0A1G0E361-F1
#
_cell.length_a   1.000
_cell.length_b   1.000
_cell.length_c   1.000
_cell.angle_alpha   90.00
_cell.angle_beta   90.00
_cell.angle_gamma   90.00
#
_symmetry.space_group_name_H-M   'P 1'
#
loop_
_entity.id
_entity.type
_entity.pdbx_description
1 polymer ?
#
loop_
_entity_poly.entity_id
_entity_poly.type
_entity_poly.pdbx_seq_one_letter_code
_entity_poly.pdbx_strand_id
1 'polypeptide(L)'
;MKLILAHYLRTLRERDEFDRLLPELLVEMGYVPLAKPQTGVRQYGVDFAAVGQSVDDGVKELLLFVIKQGDIGRSDWDGDPKTSVRPSLIEALDVYLTTHIAPEHSQLRKVIVVATTGDFKQEIQLNWKGFVESNKSRASFQFWGGDQVAGFLESHLLNENLFDAQDRLDLRKALALAGDRDYSFSDLLKVLRRQLGLNNDGTLMNPPLGKSQLAKAIRRVNLATQVCAHWAQADGDRRQALWVSERALLWTWHRIQLCDPADRKALYDPVSEIWTAFADAAKQYFEVMQQHFTVRDGMGGYCRENSEFSLVLFEHIGLLATIGLSQALSPSDNDEAAKVREQNTLVIADALCDLIKNNEASASPRLDRHSTEISLGLLLLVTANRHAEAKAWLENIAYRLNFSFLRKRMFPIGTDSLDDLVDFEINGDEETADALMRTSWMLATIAAWCALSGLDKSYELLANAHAKDYPNVCPQLWHPTAEWPQQWYFKAAHHELGDSEAPYNLPIDPAELCSRVGEFLKIERYDWPSQSPTVQVGLFALDFIACRHFQTPVPASFWYRAAKLVNITKIDTAAPAAQPKLQ
;
A
#
# COMPACT_ATOMS: atom_id res chain seq x y z
N MET A 1 -9.01 23.50 -9.85
CA MET A 1 -8.27 22.23 -9.71
C MET A 1 -6.85 22.40 -10.27
N LYS A 2 -6.66 23.21 -11.33
CA LYS A 2 -5.35 23.66 -11.81
C LYS A 2 -4.34 24.04 -10.72
N LEU A 3 -4.74 24.90 -9.78
CA LEU A 3 -3.86 25.35 -8.68
C LEU A 3 -3.41 24.20 -7.76
N ILE A 4 -4.31 23.25 -7.50
CA ILE A 4 -4.06 22.04 -6.70
C ILE A 4 -3.09 21.13 -7.49
N LEU A 5 -3.37 20.86 -8.77
CA LEU A 5 -2.49 20.03 -9.60
C LEU A 5 -1.12 20.69 -9.86
N ALA A 6 -1.06 22.01 -9.96
CA ALA A 6 0.18 22.77 -10.08
C ALA A 6 1.00 22.71 -8.80
N HIS A 7 0.34 22.75 -7.63
CA HIS A 7 1.00 22.56 -6.36
C HIS A 7 1.57 21.14 -6.24
N TYR A 8 0.78 20.11 -6.57
CA TYR A 8 1.20 18.70 -6.65
C TYR A 8 2.41 18.50 -7.57
N LEU A 9 2.38 19.09 -8.77
CA LEU A 9 3.50 18.98 -9.70
C LEU A 9 4.77 19.62 -9.13
N ARG A 10 4.66 20.79 -8.51
CA ARG A 10 5.79 21.51 -7.90
C ARG A 10 6.41 20.78 -6.71
N THR A 11 5.69 19.85 -6.08
CA THR A 11 6.15 19.04 -4.95
C THR A 11 6.68 17.67 -5.34
N LEU A 12 6.62 17.27 -6.62
CA LEU A 12 7.31 16.08 -7.13
C LEU A 12 8.83 16.27 -6.96
N ARG A 13 9.38 15.65 -5.92
CA ARG A 13 10.80 15.76 -5.54
C ARG A 13 11.68 14.75 -6.25
N GLU A 14 11.12 13.64 -6.73
CA GLU A 14 11.86 12.58 -7.41
C GLU A 14 11.69 12.67 -8.94
N ARG A 15 12.80 12.58 -9.69
CA ARG A 15 12.81 12.79 -11.16
C ARG A 15 11.93 11.73 -11.82
N ASP A 16 11.96 10.54 -11.25
CA ASP A 16 11.27 9.34 -11.70
C ASP A 16 9.74 9.49 -11.68
N GLU A 17 9.15 10.29 -10.79
CA GLU A 17 7.70 10.50 -10.72
C GLU A 17 7.20 11.36 -11.90
N PHE A 18 7.93 12.44 -12.20
CA PHE A 18 7.59 13.33 -13.32
C PHE A 18 7.88 12.66 -14.68
N ASP A 19 8.95 11.87 -14.74
CA ASP A 19 9.31 11.04 -15.91
C ASP A 19 8.25 9.95 -16.20
N ARG A 20 7.52 9.46 -15.19
CA ARG A 20 6.39 8.53 -15.37
C ARG A 20 5.09 9.22 -15.76
N LEU A 21 4.81 10.40 -15.20
CA LEU A 21 3.56 11.14 -15.44
C LEU A 21 3.47 11.70 -16.87
N LEU A 22 4.56 12.26 -17.39
CA LEU A 22 4.56 12.93 -18.71
C LEU A 22 4.18 11.99 -19.87
N PRO A 23 4.72 10.76 -19.96
CA PRO A 23 4.29 9.79 -20.98
C PRO A 23 2.79 9.47 -20.91
N GLU A 24 2.22 9.31 -19.71
CA GLU A 24 0.79 9.05 -19.55
C GLU A 24 -0.06 10.24 -20.00
N LEU A 25 0.33 11.45 -19.58
CA LEU A 25 -0.32 12.68 -20.01
C LEU A 25 -0.31 12.82 -21.54
N LEU A 26 0.82 12.52 -22.18
CA LEU A 26 0.97 12.61 -23.63
C LEU A 26 0.09 11.61 -24.38
N VAL A 27 -0.05 10.39 -23.87
CA VAL A 27 -0.99 9.40 -24.43
C VAL A 27 -2.41 9.95 -24.42
N GLU A 28 -2.83 10.56 -23.31
CA GLU A 28 -4.16 11.18 -23.20
C GLU A 28 -4.30 12.46 -24.05
N MET A 29 -3.20 13.16 -24.33
CA MET A 29 -3.15 14.25 -25.31
C MET A 29 -3.17 13.76 -26.78
N GLY A 30 -3.15 12.44 -27.02
CA GLY A 30 -3.20 11.85 -28.37
C GLY A 30 -1.82 11.65 -29.02
N TYR A 31 -0.74 11.73 -28.24
CA TYR A 31 0.61 11.39 -28.69
C TYR A 31 0.93 9.92 -28.44
N VAL A 32 1.89 9.39 -29.20
CA VAL A 32 2.41 8.02 -29.08
C VAL A 32 3.88 8.10 -28.65
N PRO A 33 4.22 7.71 -27.41
CA PRO A 33 5.61 7.62 -26.98
C PRO A 33 6.40 6.59 -27.80
N LEU A 34 7.62 6.95 -28.23
CA LEU A 34 8.41 6.14 -29.17
C LEU A 34 9.31 5.07 -28.49
N ALA A 35 9.58 5.17 -27.18
CA ALA A 35 10.18 4.10 -26.36
C ALA A 35 10.14 4.49 -24.86
N LYS A 36 10.17 3.48 -23.96
CA LYS A 36 10.38 3.68 -22.52
C LYS A 36 11.86 4.07 -22.25
N PRO A 37 12.14 4.93 -21.25
CA PRO A 37 13.51 5.27 -20.87
C PRO A 37 14.33 4.01 -20.54
N GLN A 38 15.50 3.83 -21.16
CA GLN A 38 16.45 2.78 -20.78
C GLN A 38 17.53 3.37 -19.87
N THR A 39 17.66 2.82 -18.66
CA THR A 39 18.69 3.19 -17.70
C THR A 39 20.07 2.72 -18.19
N GLY A 40 21.03 3.63 -18.31
CA GLY A 40 22.44 3.32 -18.64
C GLY A 40 22.84 3.43 -20.12
N VAL A 41 21.90 3.70 -21.04
CA VAL A 41 22.22 4.05 -22.44
C VAL A 41 22.34 5.57 -22.57
N ARG A 42 23.28 6.06 -23.37
CA ARG A 42 23.45 7.51 -23.59
C ARG A 42 22.22 8.05 -24.32
N GLN A 43 21.51 8.99 -23.70
CA GLN A 43 20.24 9.54 -24.19
C GLN A 43 20.39 10.86 -24.98
N TYR A 44 21.62 11.29 -25.27
CA TYR A 44 21.97 12.44 -26.13
C TYR A 44 21.14 13.70 -25.88
N GLY A 45 20.90 14.00 -24.59
CA GLY A 45 20.13 15.17 -24.16
C GLY A 45 18.61 15.06 -24.26
N VAL A 46 18.04 13.93 -24.72
CA VAL A 46 16.59 13.69 -24.83
C VAL A 46 16.17 12.54 -23.91
N ASP A 47 15.40 12.85 -22.86
CA ASP A 47 14.94 11.87 -21.87
C ASP A 47 13.91 10.88 -22.46
N PHE A 48 12.96 11.39 -23.25
CA PHE A 48 12.06 10.55 -24.06
C PHE A 48 11.49 11.32 -25.27
N ALA A 49 10.93 10.58 -26.23
CA ALA A 49 10.35 11.14 -27.44
C ALA A 49 8.92 10.64 -27.67
N ALA A 50 8.07 11.48 -28.28
CA ALA A 50 6.69 11.13 -28.62
C ALA A 50 6.27 11.75 -29.95
N VAL A 51 5.39 11.07 -30.68
CA VAL A 51 4.85 11.54 -31.97
C VAL A 51 3.34 11.71 -31.88
N GLY A 52 2.82 12.83 -32.32
CA GLY A 52 1.39 13.10 -32.28
C GLY A 52 1.00 14.32 -33.11
N GLN A 53 -0.23 14.79 -32.92
CA GLN A 53 -0.71 16.04 -33.48
C GLN A 53 -0.65 17.10 -32.39
N SER A 54 -0.10 18.26 -32.72
CA SER A 54 -0.07 19.41 -31.83
C SER A 54 -1.46 19.80 -31.35
N VAL A 55 -1.61 20.00 -30.05
CA VAL A 55 -2.85 20.46 -29.44
C VAL A 55 -3.19 21.91 -29.80
N ASP A 56 -2.20 22.70 -30.24
CA ASP A 56 -2.39 24.11 -30.60
C ASP A 56 -2.87 24.30 -32.04
N ASP A 57 -2.34 23.50 -32.98
CA ASP A 57 -2.54 23.71 -34.43
C ASP A 57 -2.79 22.43 -35.25
N GLY A 58 -2.85 21.26 -34.61
CA GLY A 58 -3.15 19.98 -35.26
C GLY A 58 -2.05 19.41 -36.16
N VAL A 59 -0.91 20.08 -36.27
CA VAL A 59 0.19 19.64 -37.14
C VAL A 59 0.91 18.45 -36.53
N LYS A 60 1.23 17.44 -37.35
CA LYS A 60 1.96 16.25 -36.91
C LYS A 60 3.41 16.59 -36.56
N GLU A 61 3.84 16.22 -35.37
CA GLU A 61 5.13 16.60 -34.82
C GLU A 61 5.81 15.46 -34.04
N LEU A 62 7.13 15.62 -33.89
CA LEU A 62 7.98 14.82 -33.02
C LEU A 62 8.41 15.70 -31.84
N LEU A 63 7.91 15.35 -30.65
CA LEU A 63 8.31 15.95 -29.39
C LEU A 63 9.54 15.22 -28.85
N LEU A 64 10.56 16.00 -28.46
CA LEU A 64 11.78 15.53 -27.79
C LEU A 64 11.83 16.21 -26.42
N PHE A 65 11.69 15.44 -25.35
CA PHE A 65 11.63 15.97 -24.00
C PHE A 65 13.01 16.04 -23.37
N VAL A 66 13.27 17.19 -22.74
CA VAL A 66 14.36 17.42 -21.80
C VAL A 66 13.72 17.72 -20.45
N ILE A 67 13.78 16.75 -19.54
CA ILE A 67 13.11 16.82 -18.25
C ILE A 67 14.09 17.29 -17.19
N LYS A 68 13.65 18.27 -16.39
CA LYS A 68 14.36 18.77 -15.21
C LYS A 68 13.43 18.84 -14.02
N GLN A 69 14.01 19.01 -12.85
CA GLN A 69 13.28 19.15 -11.61
C GLN A 69 13.42 20.54 -11.02
N GLY A 70 12.35 21.03 -10.41
CA GLY A 70 12.31 22.28 -9.67
C GLY A 70 12.38 23.52 -10.56
N ASP A 71 12.57 24.67 -9.91
CA ASP A 71 12.75 25.93 -10.61
C ASP A 71 14.11 25.94 -11.29
N ILE A 72 14.13 26.26 -12.58
CA ILE A 72 15.38 26.39 -13.32
C ILE A 72 15.93 27.80 -13.01
N GLY A 73 17.15 27.88 -12.53
CA GLY A 73 17.92 29.11 -12.34
C GLY A 73 19.17 29.18 -13.21
N ARG A 74 20.05 30.15 -12.96
CA ARG A 74 21.32 30.27 -13.71
C ARG A 74 22.20 29.04 -13.62
N SER A 75 22.30 28.42 -12.44
CA SER A 75 23.09 27.20 -12.22
C SER A 75 22.55 26.01 -13.00
N ASP A 76 21.23 25.94 -13.19
CA ASP A 76 20.56 24.83 -13.88
C ASP A 76 20.54 25.04 -15.40
N TRP A 77 20.72 26.28 -15.85
CA TRP A 77 20.76 26.63 -17.26
C TRP A 77 22.07 26.22 -17.93
N ASP A 78 23.22 26.59 -17.34
CA ASP A 78 24.56 26.46 -17.97
C ASP A 78 25.66 26.05 -16.96
N GLY A 79 25.29 25.41 -15.86
CA GLY A 79 26.22 24.92 -14.83
C GLY A 79 26.92 23.61 -15.21
N ASP A 80 26.61 22.51 -14.51
CA ASP A 80 27.20 21.20 -14.81
C ASP A 80 26.72 20.70 -16.20
N PRO A 81 27.64 20.41 -17.14
CA PRO A 81 27.31 19.90 -18.48
C PRO A 81 26.44 18.63 -18.49
N LYS A 82 26.45 17.82 -17.43
CA LYS A 82 25.68 16.58 -17.35
C LYS A 82 24.23 16.78 -16.90
N THR A 83 23.95 17.85 -16.17
CA THR A 83 22.63 18.06 -15.52
C THR A 83 21.95 19.34 -15.98
N SER A 84 22.67 20.28 -16.59
CA SER A 84 22.12 21.57 -17.01
C SER A 84 21.31 21.49 -18.29
N VAL A 85 20.37 22.44 -18.45
CA VAL A 85 19.42 22.49 -19.57
C VAL A 85 20.11 22.76 -20.90
N ARG A 86 20.92 23.82 -21.00
CA ARG A 86 21.51 24.26 -22.28
C ARG A 86 22.43 23.19 -22.90
N PRO A 87 23.30 22.50 -22.14
CA PRO A 87 24.07 21.37 -22.66
C PRO A 87 23.18 20.25 -23.23
N SER A 88 22.10 19.87 -22.52
CA SER A 88 21.16 18.85 -23.02
C SER A 88 20.48 19.30 -24.32
N LEU A 89 20.07 20.57 -24.42
CA LEU A 89 19.49 21.12 -25.65
C LEU A 89 20.48 21.10 -26.83
N ILE A 90 21.75 21.44 -26.58
CA ILE A 90 22.80 21.38 -27.61
C ILE A 90 23.03 19.94 -28.06
N GLU A 91 23.10 18.97 -27.13
CA GLU A 91 23.27 17.56 -27.47
C GLU A 91 22.08 17.01 -28.27
N ALA A 92 20.84 17.40 -27.90
CA ALA A 92 19.65 17.05 -28.65
C ALA A 92 19.69 17.59 -30.09
N LEU A 93 20.15 18.83 -30.27
CA LEU A 93 20.27 19.47 -31.58
C LEU A 93 21.37 18.86 -32.44
N ASP A 94 22.57 18.68 -31.88
CA ASP A 94 23.77 18.31 -32.63
C ASP A 94 23.87 16.81 -32.87
N VAL A 95 23.37 16.00 -31.93
CA VAL A 95 23.47 14.55 -31.98
C VAL A 95 22.10 13.91 -32.24
N TYR A 96 21.10 14.15 -31.39
CA TYR A 96 19.83 13.41 -31.50
C TYR A 96 19.13 13.65 -32.84
N LEU A 97 18.96 14.93 -33.22
CA LEU A 97 18.29 15.29 -34.48
C LEU A 97 19.00 14.74 -35.73
N THR A 98 20.32 14.52 -35.66
CA THR A 98 21.13 14.11 -36.82
C THR A 98 21.25 12.59 -36.95
N THR A 99 21.17 11.85 -35.83
CA THR A 99 21.54 10.43 -35.80
C THR A 99 20.46 9.48 -35.27
N HIS A 100 19.47 9.97 -34.53
CA HIS A 100 18.52 9.11 -33.79
C HIS A 100 17.05 9.27 -34.22
N ILE A 101 16.76 10.05 -35.27
CA ILE A 101 15.41 10.16 -35.82
C ILE A 101 15.19 9.06 -36.87
N ALA A 102 14.18 8.22 -36.65
CA ALA A 102 13.76 7.22 -37.63
C ALA A 102 13.32 7.88 -38.96
N PRO A 103 13.58 7.27 -40.14
CA PRO A 103 13.27 7.86 -41.44
C PRO A 103 11.81 8.30 -41.59
N GLU A 104 10.87 7.53 -41.04
CA GLU A 104 9.44 7.82 -41.01
C GLU A 104 9.04 9.06 -40.21
N HIS A 105 9.90 9.52 -39.30
CA HIS A 105 9.70 10.73 -38.52
C HIS A 105 10.50 11.91 -39.04
N SER A 106 11.41 11.72 -40.01
CA SER A 106 12.33 12.77 -40.50
C SER A 106 11.62 14.05 -40.93
N GLN A 107 10.48 13.93 -41.62
CA GLN A 107 9.71 15.07 -42.15
C GLN A 107 8.77 15.73 -41.13
N LEU A 108 8.61 15.17 -39.92
CA LEU A 108 7.76 15.75 -38.88
C LEU A 108 8.37 17.04 -38.32
N ARG A 109 7.53 17.98 -37.90
CA ARG A 109 7.98 19.17 -37.16
C ARG A 109 8.75 18.72 -35.90
N LYS A 110 9.95 19.27 -35.71
CA LYS A 110 10.79 18.99 -34.52
C LYS A 110 10.46 19.99 -33.43
N VAL A 111 10.00 19.50 -32.29
CA VAL A 111 9.72 20.33 -31.12
C VAL A 111 10.52 19.78 -29.95
N ILE A 112 11.43 20.58 -29.41
CA ILE A 112 12.18 20.25 -28.20
C ILE A 112 11.46 20.91 -27.02
N VAL A 113 10.99 20.10 -26.08
CA VAL A 113 10.24 20.54 -24.91
C VAL A 113 11.14 20.46 -23.69
N VAL A 114 11.39 21.59 -23.04
CA VAL A 114 11.97 21.59 -21.69
C VAL A 114 10.82 21.48 -20.70
N ALA A 115 10.68 20.33 -20.05
CA ALA A 115 9.64 20.09 -19.06
C ALA A 115 10.24 20.13 -17.65
N THR A 116 9.58 20.81 -16.72
CA THR A 116 10.00 20.81 -15.32
C THR A 116 8.81 20.87 -14.36
N THR A 117 9.03 20.41 -13.13
CA THR A 117 8.08 20.48 -12.03
C THR A 117 7.92 21.92 -11.48
N GLY A 118 8.93 22.78 -11.65
CA GLY A 118 8.91 24.19 -11.25
C GLY A 118 8.68 25.16 -12.42
N ASP A 119 9.27 26.34 -12.35
CA ASP A 119 9.21 27.37 -13.39
C ASP A 119 10.60 27.93 -13.76
N PHE A 120 10.69 28.67 -14.86
CA PHE A 120 11.87 29.49 -15.14
C PHE A 120 11.93 30.66 -14.16
N LYS A 121 13.04 30.79 -13.42
CA LYS A 121 13.34 32.03 -12.70
C LYS A 121 13.49 33.19 -13.71
N GLN A 122 13.10 34.40 -13.30
CA GLN A 122 13.15 35.58 -14.18
C GLN A 122 14.54 35.82 -14.80
N GLU A 123 15.59 35.50 -14.04
CA GLU A 123 16.99 35.71 -14.40
C GLU A 123 17.48 34.94 -15.65
N ILE A 124 16.75 33.91 -16.10
CA ILE A 124 17.11 33.08 -17.26
C ILE A 124 16.14 33.22 -18.44
N GLN A 125 15.04 33.97 -18.30
CA GLN A 125 14.08 34.15 -19.40
C GLN A 125 14.71 34.77 -20.65
N LEU A 126 15.67 35.69 -20.48
CA LEU A 126 16.42 36.29 -21.59
C LEU A 126 17.34 35.27 -22.26
N ASN A 127 18.02 34.43 -21.48
CA ASN A 127 18.89 33.38 -21.99
C ASN A 127 18.10 32.33 -22.79
N TRP A 128 16.95 31.90 -22.27
CA TRP A 128 16.02 31.03 -22.98
C TRP A 128 15.59 31.65 -24.31
N LYS A 129 15.07 32.89 -24.31
CA LYS A 129 14.65 33.58 -25.54
C LYS A 129 15.78 33.69 -26.57
N GLY A 130 16.99 34.06 -26.14
CA GLY A 130 18.16 34.14 -27.01
C GLY A 130 18.55 32.79 -27.62
N PHE A 131 18.46 31.72 -26.84
CA PHE A 131 18.72 30.35 -27.32
C PHE A 131 17.68 29.89 -28.35
N VAL A 132 16.39 30.11 -28.07
CA VAL A 132 15.29 29.76 -28.97
C VAL A 132 15.44 30.49 -30.31
N GLU A 133 15.69 31.80 -30.28
CA GLU A 133 15.81 32.61 -31.51
C GLU A 133 17.00 32.17 -32.37
N SER A 134 18.12 31.83 -31.73
CA SER A 134 19.35 31.40 -32.40
C SER A 134 19.22 30.00 -33.04
N ASN A 135 18.29 29.17 -32.57
CA ASN A 135 18.12 27.78 -33.01
C ASN A 135 16.78 27.50 -33.72
N LYS A 136 15.95 28.52 -33.96
CA LYS A 136 14.60 28.39 -34.54
C LYS A 136 14.54 27.69 -35.91
N SER A 137 15.64 27.73 -36.68
CA SER A 137 15.74 27.06 -37.98
C SER A 137 15.94 25.54 -37.87
N ARG A 138 16.38 25.05 -36.70
CA ARG A 138 16.69 23.64 -36.46
C ARG A 138 15.53 22.91 -35.80
N ALA A 139 14.85 23.56 -34.85
CA ALA A 139 13.70 23.03 -34.13
C ALA A 139 12.85 24.16 -33.54
N SER A 140 11.60 23.86 -33.23
CA SER A 140 10.78 24.69 -32.34
C SER A 140 11.07 24.32 -30.89
N PHE A 141 10.92 25.28 -29.98
CA PHE A 141 11.19 25.08 -28.56
C PHE A 141 9.97 25.45 -27.75
N GLN A 142 9.62 24.60 -26.80
CA GLN A 142 8.57 24.85 -25.83
C GLN A 142 9.12 24.67 -24.42
N PHE A 143 8.53 25.39 -23.47
CA PHE A 143 8.81 25.24 -22.06
C PHE A 143 7.51 24.83 -21.38
N TRP A 144 7.51 23.68 -20.69
CA TRP A 144 6.39 23.17 -19.92
C TRP A 144 6.75 23.21 -18.43
N GLY A 145 6.39 24.31 -17.77
CA GLY A 145 6.52 24.46 -16.31
C GLY A 145 5.34 23.85 -15.56
N GLY A 146 5.43 23.82 -14.23
CA GLY A 146 4.44 23.19 -13.35
C GLY A 146 3.01 23.69 -13.58
N ASP A 147 2.80 25.00 -13.77
CA ASP A 147 1.47 25.57 -14.04
C ASP A 147 0.89 25.16 -15.40
N GLN A 148 1.74 24.96 -16.41
CA GLN A 148 1.30 24.53 -17.74
C GLN A 148 0.97 23.04 -17.75
N VAL A 149 1.83 22.22 -17.16
CA VAL A 149 1.58 20.78 -17.02
C VAL A 149 0.35 20.54 -16.15
N ALA A 150 0.10 21.36 -15.12
CA ALA A 150 -1.15 21.30 -14.35
C ALA A 150 -2.38 21.63 -15.18
N GLY A 151 -2.25 22.59 -16.10
CA GLY A 151 -3.27 22.90 -17.09
C GLY A 151 -3.55 21.70 -17.98
N PHE A 152 -2.50 21.01 -18.45
CA PHE A 152 -2.65 19.79 -19.24
C PHE A 152 -3.24 18.63 -18.43
N LEU A 153 -2.86 18.45 -17.16
CA LEU A 153 -3.47 17.48 -16.26
C LEU A 153 -4.97 17.74 -16.09
N GLU A 154 -5.36 18.99 -15.83
CA GLU A 154 -6.77 19.37 -15.70
C GLU A 154 -7.54 19.16 -17.02
N SER A 155 -6.92 19.50 -18.16
CA SER A 155 -7.56 19.53 -19.48
C SER A 155 -7.55 18.18 -20.21
N HIS A 156 -6.65 17.26 -19.85
CA HIS A 156 -6.47 15.99 -20.57
C HIS A 156 -6.57 14.78 -19.63
N LEU A 157 -6.00 14.85 -18.42
CA LEU A 157 -6.11 13.77 -17.42
C LEU A 157 -7.33 13.91 -16.49
N LEU A 158 -8.03 15.04 -16.48
CA LEU A 158 -9.28 15.21 -15.70
C LEU A 158 -10.43 15.75 -16.57
N ASN A 159 -10.32 15.49 -17.87
CA ASN A 159 -11.33 15.83 -18.86
C ASN A 159 -12.51 14.84 -18.81
N GLU A 160 -13.60 15.20 -19.47
CA GLU A 160 -14.85 14.42 -19.62
C GLU A 160 -14.61 13.04 -20.25
N ASN A 161 -13.48 12.86 -20.94
CA ASN A 161 -13.07 11.60 -21.55
C ASN A 161 -12.49 10.60 -20.54
N LEU A 162 -11.95 11.07 -19.41
CA LEU A 162 -11.30 10.23 -18.40
C LEU A 162 -12.24 9.94 -17.22
N PHE A 163 -12.92 10.97 -16.71
CA PHE A 163 -13.87 10.88 -15.61
C PHE A 163 -15.20 11.51 -15.99
N ASP A 164 -16.30 10.86 -15.64
CA ASP A 164 -17.62 11.44 -15.82
C ASP A 164 -17.82 12.67 -14.89
N ALA A 165 -18.92 13.40 -15.08
CA ALA A 165 -19.19 14.60 -14.28
C ALA A 165 -19.27 14.31 -12.76
N GLN A 166 -19.76 13.14 -12.37
CA GLN A 166 -19.94 12.76 -10.97
C GLN A 166 -18.60 12.36 -10.33
N ASP A 167 -17.76 11.62 -11.06
CA ASP A 167 -16.42 11.27 -10.64
C ASP A 167 -15.55 12.51 -10.45
N ARG A 168 -15.65 13.49 -11.36
CA ARG A 168 -14.94 14.77 -11.20
C ARG A 168 -15.40 15.53 -9.96
N LEU A 169 -16.70 15.51 -9.65
CA LEU A 169 -17.24 16.14 -8.45
C LEU A 169 -16.72 15.46 -7.18
N ASP A 170 -16.79 14.13 -7.12
CA ASP A 170 -16.39 13.36 -5.95
C ASP A 170 -14.86 13.41 -5.75
N LEU A 171 -14.06 13.37 -6.81
CA LEU A 171 -12.61 13.55 -6.72
C LEU A 171 -12.24 14.95 -6.20
N ARG A 172 -12.95 16.00 -6.60
CA ARG A 172 -12.73 17.36 -6.06
C ARG A 172 -13.03 17.44 -4.57
N LYS A 173 -14.10 16.77 -4.10
CA LYS A 173 -14.41 16.70 -2.66
C LYS A 173 -13.33 15.94 -1.92
N ALA A 174 -12.88 14.80 -2.46
CA ALA A 174 -11.82 14.02 -1.86
C ALA A 174 -10.53 14.82 -1.71
N LEU A 175 -10.13 15.59 -2.74
CA LEU A 175 -8.94 16.44 -2.67
C LEU A 175 -9.11 17.62 -1.72
N ALA A 176 -10.29 18.23 -1.65
CA ALA A 176 -10.56 19.34 -0.74
C ALA A 176 -10.53 18.92 0.74
N LEU A 177 -10.83 17.65 1.02
CA LEU A 177 -10.87 17.07 2.37
C LEU A 177 -9.66 16.19 2.68
N ALA A 178 -8.72 16.02 1.73
CA ALA A 178 -7.59 15.09 1.88
C ALA A 178 -6.65 15.45 3.05
N GLY A 179 -6.63 16.71 3.49
CA GLY A 179 -5.87 17.16 4.66
C GLY A 179 -6.56 16.99 6.00
N ASP A 180 -7.84 16.59 6.00
CA ASP A 180 -8.60 16.34 7.22
C ASP A 180 -8.30 14.92 7.73
N ARG A 181 -7.78 14.81 8.96
CA ARG A 181 -7.41 13.54 9.60
C ARG A 181 -8.59 12.60 9.77
N ASP A 182 -9.80 13.14 9.93
CA ASP A 182 -11.01 12.38 10.17
C ASP A 182 -11.74 12.01 8.87
N TYR A 183 -11.24 12.49 7.71
CA TYR A 183 -11.84 12.18 6.43
C TYR A 183 -11.51 10.76 5.97
N SER A 184 -12.55 9.95 5.80
CA SER A 184 -12.45 8.54 5.39
C SER A 184 -12.20 8.31 3.89
N PHE A 185 -11.87 9.35 3.13
CA PHE A 185 -11.76 9.28 1.67
C PHE A 185 -13.02 8.79 0.95
N SER A 186 -14.20 8.90 1.59
CA SER A 186 -15.45 8.31 1.10
C SER A 186 -15.81 8.71 -0.34
N ASP A 187 -15.49 9.94 -0.77
CA ASP A 187 -15.74 10.37 -2.14
C ASP A 187 -14.75 9.75 -3.15
N LEU A 188 -13.47 9.59 -2.78
CA LEU A 188 -12.51 8.83 -3.59
C LEU A 188 -12.98 7.38 -3.73
N LEU A 189 -13.43 6.74 -2.65
CA LEU A 189 -13.94 5.37 -2.69
C LEU A 189 -15.12 5.21 -3.66
N LYS A 190 -16.00 6.20 -3.76
CA LYS A 190 -17.09 6.18 -4.77
C LYS A 190 -16.52 6.20 -6.18
N VAL A 191 -15.50 7.04 -6.45
CA VAL A 191 -14.81 7.08 -7.75
C VAL A 191 -14.17 5.72 -8.04
N LEU A 192 -13.41 5.15 -7.10
CA LEU A 192 -12.75 3.86 -7.28
C LEU A 192 -13.73 2.75 -7.65
N ARG A 193 -14.86 2.62 -6.91
CA ARG A 193 -15.87 1.60 -7.23
C ARG A 193 -16.48 1.78 -8.61
N ARG A 194 -16.88 3.00 -8.98
CA ARG A 194 -17.49 3.29 -10.29
C ARG A 194 -16.51 2.99 -11.42
N GLN A 195 -15.26 3.42 -11.28
CA GLN A 195 -14.22 3.15 -12.27
C GLN A 195 -13.93 1.66 -12.43
N LEU A 196 -13.89 0.90 -11.33
CA LEU A 196 -13.73 -0.56 -11.38
C LEU A 196 -14.98 -1.30 -11.88
N GLY A 197 -16.12 -0.62 -12.01
CA GLY A 197 -17.39 -1.23 -12.38
C GLY A 197 -17.93 -2.16 -11.29
N LEU A 198 -17.84 -1.73 -10.02
CA LEU A 198 -18.29 -2.47 -8.85
C LEU A 198 -19.51 -1.81 -8.19
N ASN A 199 -20.48 -2.63 -7.78
CA ASN A 199 -21.59 -2.25 -6.93
C ASN A 199 -21.13 -2.03 -5.48
N ASN A 200 -22.04 -1.55 -4.61
CA ASN A 200 -21.74 -1.31 -3.19
C ASN A 200 -21.38 -2.59 -2.41
N ASP A 201 -21.86 -3.74 -2.87
CA ASP A 201 -21.58 -5.06 -2.30
C ASP A 201 -20.34 -5.74 -2.90
N GLY A 202 -19.64 -5.08 -3.84
CA GLY A 202 -18.47 -5.61 -4.51
C GLY A 202 -18.77 -6.51 -5.69
N THR A 203 -20.03 -6.66 -6.09
CA THR A 203 -20.41 -7.40 -7.32
C THR A 203 -20.22 -6.54 -8.57
N LEU A 204 -20.19 -7.17 -9.75
CA LEU A 204 -20.02 -6.45 -11.02
C LEU A 204 -21.27 -5.62 -11.36
N MET A 205 -21.03 -4.39 -11.85
CA MET A 205 -22.06 -3.60 -12.52
C MET A 205 -22.46 -4.25 -13.84
N ASN A 206 -23.72 -4.03 -14.26
CA ASN A 206 -24.26 -4.55 -15.52
C ASN A 206 -24.48 -3.42 -16.53
N PRO A 207 -23.93 -3.52 -17.77
CA PRO A 207 -23.02 -4.56 -18.25
C PRO A 207 -21.61 -4.44 -17.64
N PRO A 208 -20.84 -5.53 -17.54
CA PRO A 208 -19.48 -5.47 -17.03
C PRO A 208 -18.54 -4.77 -18.00
N LEU A 209 -17.52 -4.08 -17.46
CA LEU A 209 -16.44 -3.50 -18.27
C LEU A 209 -15.66 -4.58 -19.02
N GLY A 210 -15.44 -4.36 -20.32
CA GLY A 210 -14.57 -5.23 -21.11
C GLY A 210 -13.09 -5.06 -20.71
N LYS A 211 -12.25 -6.05 -21.02
CA LYS A 211 -10.82 -6.09 -20.64
C LYS A 211 -10.05 -4.78 -20.92
N SER A 212 -10.15 -4.24 -22.14
CA SER A 212 -9.42 -3.02 -22.52
C SER A 212 -9.93 -1.78 -21.75
N GLN A 213 -11.23 -1.71 -21.50
CA GLN A 213 -11.83 -0.63 -20.70
C GLN A 213 -11.39 -0.72 -19.24
N LEU A 214 -11.35 -1.94 -18.69
CA LEU A 214 -10.90 -2.18 -17.32
C LEU A 214 -9.42 -1.83 -17.15
N ALA A 215 -8.53 -2.19 -18.08
CA ALA A 215 -7.12 -1.80 -18.02
C ALA A 215 -6.93 -0.28 -17.95
N LYS A 216 -7.72 0.48 -18.74
CA LYS A 216 -7.75 1.95 -18.65
C LYS A 216 -8.31 2.43 -17.31
N ALA A 217 -9.37 1.80 -16.82
CA ALA A 217 -9.96 2.14 -15.54
C ALA A 217 -8.99 1.94 -14.37
N ILE A 218 -8.19 0.87 -14.38
CA ILE A 218 -7.17 0.61 -13.36
C ILE A 218 -6.12 1.72 -13.35
N ARG A 219 -5.67 2.19 -14.51
CA ARG A 219 -4.76 3.34 -14.60
C ARG A 219 -5.38 4.62 -14.04
N ARG A 220 -6.67 4.86 -14.31
CA ARG A 220 -7.41 6.00 -13.73
C ARG A 220 -7.55 5.90 -12.22
N VAL A 221 -7.80 4.70 -11.70
CA VAL A 221 -7.83 4.39 -10.27
C VAL A 221 -6.47 4.70 -9.65
N ASN A 222 -5.38 4.25 -10.27
CA ASN A 222 -4.02 4.53 -9.81
C ASN A 222 -3.76 6.03 -9.73
N LEU A 223 -4.03 6.76 -10.81
CA LEU A 223 -3.87 8.21 -10.88
C LEU A 223 -4.67 8.94 -9.79
N ALA A 224 -5.97 8.67 -9.68
CA ALA A 224 -6.82 9.32 -8.68
C ALA A 224 -6.33 9.07 -7.25
N THR A 225 -5.84 7.86 -7.01
CA THR A 225 -5.27 7.45 -5.71
C THR A 225 -3.98 8.18 -5.42
N GLN A 226 -3.04 8.23 -6.37
CA GLN A 226 -1.75 8.91 -6.17
C GLN A 226 -1.93 10.41 -5.90
N VAL A 227 -2.83 11.08 -6.62
CA VAL A 227 -3.12 12.49 -6.37
C VAL A 227 -3.67 12.67 -4.95
N CYS A 228 -4.65 11.87 -4.52
CA CYS A 228 -5.19 11.97 -3.16
C CYS A 228 -4.16 11.62 -2.08
N ALA A 229 -3.35 10.58 -2.29
CA ALA A 229 -2.31 10.14 -1.38
C ALA A 229 -1.26 11.24 -1.17
N HIS A 230 -0.82 11.89 -2.25
CA HIS A 230 0.12 12.99 -2.15
C HIS A 230 -0.42 14.17 -1.33
N TRP A 231 -1.70 14.52 -1.51
CA TRP A 231 -2.32 15.61 -0.73
C TRP A 231 -2.40 15.28 0.76
N ALA A 232 -2.77 14.05 1.11
CA ALA A 232 -2.74 13.60 2.49
C ALA A 232 -1.33 13.70 3.11
N GLN A 233 -0.28 13.38 2.33
CA GLN A 233 1.11 13.51 2.77
C GLN A 233 1.55 14.96 2.97
N ALA A 234 1.14 15.87 2.09
CA ALA A 234 1.50 17.29 2.15
C ALA A 234 0.97 17.95 3.43
N ASP A 235 -0.23 17.58 3.86
CA ASP A 235 -0.85 18.07 5.10
C ASP A 235 -0.41 17.28 6.36
N GLY A 236 0.49 16.30 6.18
CA GLY A 236 1.24 15.66 7.26
C GLY A 236 0.71 14.29 7.71
N ASP A 237 -0.38 13.78 7.13
CA ASP A 237 -0.89 12.43 7.43
C ASP A 237 -0.47 11.41 6.34
N ARG A 238 0.74 10.88 6.49
CA ARG A 238 1.29 9.84 5.59
C ARG A 238 0.58 8.49 5.73
N ARG A 239 -0.12 8.27 6.83
CA ARG A 239 -0.84 7.02 7.10
C ARG A 239 -2.13 6.96 6.27
N GLN A 240 -2.84 8.07 6.12
CA GLN A 240 -3.96 8.18 5.18
C GLN A 240 -3.53 7.88 3.74
N ALA A 241 -2.37 8.39 3.32
CA ALA A 241 -1.82 8.13 1.99
C ALA A 241 -1.55 6.63 1.74
N LEU A 242 -0.99 5.94 2.72
CA LEU A 242 -0.80 4.50 2.68
C LEU A 242 -2.16 3.76 2.63
N TRP A 243 -3.12 4.19 3.46
CA TRP A 243 -4.45 3.60 3.53
C TRP A 243 -5.19 3.67 2.18
N VAL A 244 -5.19 4.83 1.50
CA VAL A 244 -5.87 4.97 0.20
C VAL A 244 -5.18 4.14 -0.88
N SER A 245 -3.84 4.03 -0.84
CA SER A 245 -3.07 3.20 -1.76
C SER A 245 -3.38 1.72 -1.60
N GLU A 246 -3.44 1.20 -0.37
CA GLU A 246 -3.87 -0.17 -0.10
C GLU A 246 -5.29 -0.43 -0.56
N ARG A 247 -6.22 0.50 -0.29
CA ARG A 247 -7.62 0.36 -0.68
C ARG A 247 -7.77 0.24 -2.20
N ALA A 248 -7.06 1.08 -2.95
CA ALA A 248 -7.05 1.02 -4.41
C ALA A 248 -6.47 -0.30 -4.93
N LEU A 249 -5.37 -0.78 -4.32
CA LEU A 249 -4.75 -2.06 -4.65
C LEU A 249 -5.70 -3.24 -4.38
N LEU A 250 -6.30 -3.29 -3.20
CA LEU A 250 -7.23 -4.33 -2.75
C LEU A 250 -8.45 -4.41 -3.67
N TRP A 251 -9.15 -3.29 -3.89
CA TRP A 251 -10.34 -3.29 -4.74
C TRP A 251 -10.03 -3.55 -6.22
N THR A 252 -8.87 -3.10 -6.71
CA THR A 252 -8.42 -3.46 -8.06
C THR A 252 -8.21 -4.97 -8.17
N TRP A 253 -7.54 -5.59 -7.19
CA TRP A 253 -7.31 -7.03 -7.17
C TRP A 253 -8.63 -7.81 -7.04
N HIS A 254 -9.54 -7.37 -6.17
CA HIS A 254 -10.91 -7.88 -6.07
C HIS A 254 -11.58 -7.91 -7.45
N ARG A 255 -11.53 -6.78 -8.17
CA ARG A 255 -12.14 -6.65 -9.50
C ARG A 255 -11.52 -7.62 -10.51
N ILE A 256 -10.23 -7.91 -10.41
CA ILE A 256 -9.54 -8.89 -11.28
C ILE A 256 -9.98 -10.32 -10.96
N GLN A 257 -10.27 -10.65 -9.70
CA GLN A 257 -10.82 -11.97 -9.34
C GLN A 257 -12.21 -12.23 -9.95
N LEU A 258 -12.94 -11.17 -10.30
CA LEU A 258 -14.24 -11.28 -10.98
C LEU A 258 -14.12 -11.38 -12.52
N CYS A 259 -12.91 -11.25 -13.08
CA CYS A 259 -12.68 -11.48 -14.50
C CYS A 259 -12.52 -12.98 -14.82
N ASP A 260 -12.80 -13.32 -16.08
CA ASP A 260 -12.39 -14.60 -16.67
C ASP A 260 -10.88 -14.82 -16.43
N PRO A 261 -10.46 -15.96 -15.89
CA PRO A 261 -9.05 -16.30 -15.67
C PRO A 261 -8.15 -16.04 -16.89
N ALA A 262 -8.65 -16.24 -18.12
CA ALA A 262 -7.88 -16.01 -19.35
C ALA A 262 -7.52 -14.53 -19.57
N ASP A 263 -8.31 -13.60 -19.03
CA ASP A 263 -8.11 -12.16 -19.23
C ASP A 263 -7.25 -11.50 -18.14
N ARG A 264 -7.10 -12.14 -16.96
CA ARG A 264 -6.43 -11.56 -15.78
C ARG A 264 -4.99 -11.16 -16.05
N LYS A 265 -4.24 -11.99 -16.80
CA LYS A 265 -2.83 -11.76 -17.08
C LYS A 265 -2.58 -10.42 -17.79
N ALA A 266 -3.50 -9.98 -18.64
CA ALA A 266 -3.37 -8.70 -19.35
C ALA A 266 -3.60 -7.48 -18.44
N LEU A 267 -4.09 -7.68 -17.21
CA LEU A 267 -4.36 -6.65 -16.22
C LEU A 267 -3.26 -6.56 -15.15
N TYR A 268 -2.26 -7.43 -15.22
CA TYR A 268 -1.16 -7.51 -14.26
C TYR A 268 -0.21 -6.31 -14.33
N ASP A 269 0.13 -5.82 -15.53
CA ASP A 269 1.00 -4.64 -15.66
C ASP A 269 0.39 -3.39 -15.00
N PRO A 270 -0.89 -3.04 -15.24
CA PRO A 270 -1.56 -1.95 -14.49
C PRO A 270 -1.60 -2.16 -12.96
N VAL A 271 -1.64 -3.41 -12.47
CA VAL A 271 -1.59 -3.70 -11.02
C VAL A 271 -0.20 -3.45 -10.45
N SER A 272 0.87 -3.80 -11.20
CA SER A 272 2.26 -3.55 -10.80
C SER A 272 2.51 -2.04 -10.59
N GLU A 273 1.89 -1.19 -11.41
CA GLU A 273 1.93 0.27 -11.25
C GLU A 273 1.27 0.73 -9.93
N ILE A 274 0.14 0.13 -9.52
CA ILE A 274 -0.51 0.44 -8.24
C ILE A 274 0.31 -0.11 -7.06
N TRP A 275 0.88 -1.31 -7.21
CA TRP A 275 1.77 -1.90 -6.21
C TRP A 275 2.98 -1.01 -5.93
N THR A 276 3.56 -0.44 -6.99
CA THR A 276 4.66 0.52 -6.88
C THR A 276 4.24 1.76 -6.09
N ALA A 277 3.07 2.33 -6.41
CA ALA A 277 2.53 3.48 -5.66
C ALA A 277 2.27 3.16 -4.17
N PHE A 278 1.80 1.94 -3.87
CA PHE A 278 1.69 1.46 -2.49
C PHE A 278 3.07 1.36 -1.80
N ALA A 279 4.07 0.78 -2.48
CA ALA A 279 5.41 0.63 -1.93
C ALA A 279 6.07 1.99 -1.64
N ASP A 280 5.86 2.98 -2.52
CA ASP A 280 6.35 4.35 -2.33
C ASP A 280 5.67 5.02 -1.13
N ALA A 281 4.34 4.89 -1.01
CA ALA A 281 3.61 5.40 0.16
C ALA A 281 4.06 4.73 1.47
N ALA A 282 4.32 3.42 1.43
CA ALA A 282 4.81 2.65 2.57
C ALA A 282 6.21 3.10 3.01
N LYS A 283 7.12 3.30 2.05
CA LYS A 283 8.47 3.84 2.30
C LYS A 283 8.39 5.20 2.97
N GLN A 284 7.60 6.13 2.43
CA GLN A 284 7.48 7.48 2.98
C GLN A 284 6.88 7.50 4.39
N TYR A 285 5.87 6.65 4.64
CA TYR A 285 5.32 6.45 5.99
C TYR A 285 6.41 5.96 6.95
N PHE A 286 7.16 4.92 6.57
CA PHE A 286 8.20 4.32 7.41
C PHE A 286 9.31 5.34 7.72
N GLU A 287 9.79 6.07 6.71
CA GLU A 287 10.87 7.04 6.84
C GLU A 287 10.60 8.11 7.90
N VAL A 288 9.34 8.54 8.02
CA VAL A 288 8.92 9.54 9.00
C VAL A 288 8.62 8.93 10.35
N MET A 289 7.96 7.77 10.39
CA MET A 289 7.51 7.19 11.65
C MET A 289 8.63 6.51 12.44
N GLN A 290 9.66 5.98 11.78
CA GLN A 290 10.74 5.23 12.42
C GLN A 290 11.42 5.98 13.58
N GLN A 291 11.57 7.30 13.48
CA GLN A 291 12.20 8.11 14.53
C GLN A 291 11.38 8.10 15.84
N HIS A 292 10.06 7.96 15.75
CA HIS A 292 9.16 7.96 16.91
C HIS A 292 9.14 6.62 17.64
N PHE A 293 9.48 5.51 16.96
CA PHE A 293 9.47 4.17 17.56
C PHE A 293 10.58 3.95 18.57
N THR A 294 11.68 4.71 18.45
CA THR A 294 12.82 4.63 19.38
C THR A 294 12.63 5.44 20.67
N VAL A 295 11.58 6.27 20.74
CA VAL A 295 11.27 7.13 21.87
C VAL A 295 10.32 6.40 22.81
N ARG A 296 10.66 6.35 24.10
CA ARG A 296 9.78 5.82 25.15
C ARG A 296 8.44 6.53 25.13
N ASP A 297 7.36 5.75 25.03
CA ASP A 297 5.98 6.21 24.89
C ASP A 297 5.80 7.21 23.73
N GLY A 298 6.63 7.08 22.68
CA GLY A 298 6.72 8.01 21.55
C GLY A 298 5.45 8.12 20.71
N MET A 299 4.53 7.15 20.84
CA MET A 299 3.21 7.21 20.21
C MET A 299 2.20 8.07 20.98
N GLY A 300 2.51 8.49 22.22
CA GLY A 300 1.57 9.19 23.09
C GLY A 300 1.18 10.59 22.61
N GLY A 301 1.94 11.18 21.67
CA GLY A 301 1.64 12.49 21.09
C GLY A 301 0.51 12.49 20.05
N TYR A 302 0.00 11.32 19.66
CA TYR A 302 -0.98 11.17 18.58
C TYR A 302 -2.43 11.02 19.05
N CYS A 303 -2.66 10.89 20.35
CA CYS A 303 -3.97 10.70 20.96
C CYS A 303 -4.07 11.50 22.26
N ARG A 304 -5.28 11.69 22.78
CA ARG A 304 -5.50 12.37 24.07
C ARG A 304 -5.96 11.43 25.18
N GLU A 305 -6.54 10.30 24.80
CA GLU A 305 -7.14 9.33 25.72
C GLU A 305 -6.44 7.96 25.66
N ASN A 306 -6.52 7.22 26.76
CA ASN A 306 -5.82 5.94 26.90
C ASN A 306 -6.40 4.83 26.02
N SER A 307 -7.73 4.79 25.86
CA SER A 307 -8.41 3.85 24.96
C SER A 307 -8.00 4.10 23.51
N GLU A 308 -8.01 5.36 23.08
CA GLU A 308 -7.56 5.81 21.75
C GLU A 308 -6.07 5.48 21.50
N PHE A 309 -5.21 5.66 22.52
CA PHE A 309 -3.79 5.32 22.42
C PHE A 309 -3.55 3.87 22.01
N SER A 310 -4.31 2.93 22.56
CA SER A 310 -4.20 1.53 22.17
C SER A 310 -4.51 1.35 20.69
N LEU A 311 -5.58 1.96 20.17
CA LEU A 311 -5.94 1.82 18.76
C LEU A 311 -4.84 2.34 17.84
N VAL A 312 -4.29 3.52 18.15
CA VAL A 312 -3.19 4.12 17.38
C VAL A 312 -1.95 3.24 17.41
N LEU A 313 -1.58 2.72 18.58
CA LEU A 313 -0.41 1.86 18.74
C LEU A 313 -0.54 0.56 17.93
N PHE A 314 -1.69 -0.12 18.01
CA PHE A 314 -1.92 -1.34 17.24
C PHE A 314 -2.03 -1.07 15.74
N GLU A 315 -2.61 0.05 15.32
CA GLU A 315 -2.61 0.46 13.92
C GLU A 315 -1.16 0.55 13.37
N HIS A 316 -0.25 1.20 14.10
CA HIS A 316 1.16 1.29 13.71
C HIS A 316 1.86 -0.08 13.69
N ILE A 317 1.59 -0.96 14.66
CA ILE A 317 2.09 -2.34 14.68
C ILE A 317 1.64 -3.08 13.42
N GLY A 318 0.35 -3.01 13.08
CA GLY A 318 -0.21 -3.64 11.89
C GLY A 318 0.42 -3.12 10.61
N LEU A 319 0.57 -1.79 10.49
CA LEU A 319 1.17 -1.17 9.32
C LEU A 319 2.64 -1.62 9.13
N LEU A 320 3.45 -1.59 10.18
CA LEU A 320 4.83 -2.09 10.11
C LEU A 320 4.88 -3.56 9.71
N ALA A 321 4.00 -4.37 10.31
CA ALA A 321 3.91 -5.78 9.97
C ALA A 321 3.62 -6.01 8.49
N THR A 322 2.59 -5.35 7.92
CA THR A 322 2.25 -5.53 6.50
C THR A 322 3.29 -4.94 5.55
N ILE A 323 3.93 -3.83 5.91
CA ILE A 323 5.05 -3.27 5.12
C ILE A 323 6.23 -4.24 5.12
N GLY A 324 6.64 -4.75 6.28
CA GLY A 324 7.74 -5.72 6.38
C GLY A 324 7.42 -7.03 5.65
N LEU A 325 6.22 -7.56 5.81
CA LEU A 325 5.76 -8.76 5.09
C LEU A 325 5.70 -8.52 3.57
N SER A 326 5.37 -7.31 3.10
CA SER A 326 5.45 -6.96 1.68
C SER A 326 6.87 -7.03 1.14
N GLN A 327 7.89 -6.68 1.93
CA GLN A 327 9.28 -6.83 1.51
C GLN A 327 9.68 -8.31 1.50
N ALA A 328 9.28 -9.06 2.52
CA ALA A 328 9.67 -10.46 2.71
C ALA A 328 9.02 -11.43 1.71
N LEU A 329 7.79 -11.15 1.27
CA LEU A 329 6.98 -12.06 0.46
C LEU A 329 6.88 -11.66 -1.01
N SER A 330 7.42 -10.49 -1.38
CA SER A 330 7.48 -10.08 -2.78
C SER A 330 8.60 -10.81 -3.53
N PRO A 331 8.38 -11.21 -4.80
CA PRO A 331 9.41 -11.77 -5.63
C PRO A 331 10.54 -10.75 -5.89
N SER A 332 11.73 -11.28 -6.16
CA SER A 332 12.90 -10.49 -6.54
C SER A 332 13.38 -10.89 -7.92
N ASP A 333 13.80 -9.90 -8.71
CA ASP A 333 14.23 -10.11 -10.10
C ASP A 333 15.61 -10.76 -10.19
N ASN A 334 16.47 -10.47 -9.21
CA ASN A 334 17.83 -10.95 -9.12
C ASN A 334 18.29 -11.01 -7.65
N ASP A 335 19.47 -11.60 -7.43
CA ASP A 335 20.03 -11.82 -6.09
C ASP A 335 20.29 -10.50 -5.33
N GLU A 336 20.65 -9.41 -6.03
CA GLU A 336 20.88 -8.12 -5.39
C GLU A 336 19.56 -7.50 -4.90
N ALA A 337 18.50 -7.55 -5.71
CA ALA A 337 17.16 -7.14 -5.30
C ALA A 337 16.65 -7.99 -4.12
N ALA A 338 16.95 -9.30 -4.12
CA ALA A 338 16.59 -10.18 -3.01
C ALA A 338 17.28 -9.77 -1.70
N LYS A 339 18.59 -9.46 -1.73
CA LYS A 339 19.33 -8.97 -0.57
C LYS A 339 18.78 -7.63 -0.07
N VAL A 340 18.42 -6.71 -0.97
CA VAL A 340 17.82 -5.43 -0.60
C VAL A 340 16.48 -5.63 0.11
N ARG A 341 15.60 -6.49 -0.42
CA ARG A 341 14.32 -6.82 0.22
C ARG A 341 14.51 -7.50 1.58
N GLU A 342 15.46 -8.43 1.68
CA GLU A 342 15.80 -9.07 2.95
C GLU A 342 16.27 -8.02 3.97
N GLN A 343 17.19 -7.13 3.59
CA GLN A 343 17.66 -6.06 4.46
C GLN A 343 16.53 -5.12 4.89
N ASN A 344 15.64 -4.73 3.96
CA ASN A 344 14.47 -3.91 4.28
C ASN A 344 13.56 -4.61 5.29
N THR A 345 13.31 -5.92 5.11
CA THR A 345 12.53 -6.73 6.04
C THR A 345 13.12 -6.68 7.44
N LEU A 346 14.43 -6.86 7.57
CA LEU A 346 15.12 -6.80 8.86
C LEU A 346 15.02 -5.41 9.51
N VAL A 347 15.23 -4.34 8.73
CA VAL A 347 15.12 -2.95 9.23
C VAL A 347 13.72 -2.65 9.75
N ILE A 348 12.68 -3.08 9.03
CA ILE A 348 11.28 -2.86 9.46
C ILE A 348 10.95 -3.72 10.68
N ALA A 349 11.43 -4.95 10.76
CA ALA A 349 11.25 -5.81 11.93
C ALA A 349 11.95 -5.24 13.18
N ASP A 350 13.16 -4.69 13.03
CA ASP A 350 13.88 -4.02 14.12
C ASP A 350 13.13 -2.77 14.60
N ALA A 351 12.57 -1.99 13.67
CA ALA A 351 11.71 -0.86 14.01
C ALA A 351 10.43 -1.28 14.75
N LEU A 352 9.84 -2.43 14.42
CA LEU A 352 8.73 -3.00 15.18
C LEU A 352 9.16 -3.43 16.59
N CYS A 353 10.34 -4.06 16.73
CA CYS A 353 10.92 -4.37 18.05
C CYS A 353 11.11 -3.10 18.90
N ASP A 354 11.63 -2.04 18.31
CA ASP A 354 11.79 -0.74 18.98
C ASP A 354 10.43 -0.16 19.40
N LEU A 355 9.43 -0.17 18.53
CA LEU A 355 8.07 0.29 18.85
C LEU A 355 7.50 -0.47 20.05
N ILE A 356 7.58 -1.81 20.04
CA ILE A 356 7.08 -2.68 21.12
C ILE A 356 7.82 -2.39 22.43
N LYS A 357 9.16 -2.36 22.39
CA LYS A 357 10.01 -2.16 23.56
C LYS A 357 9.78 -0.80 24.21
N ASN A 358 9.57 0.23 23.40
CA ASN A 358 9.41 1.60 23.89
C ASN A 358 7.95 1.94 24.26
N ASN A 359 6.98 1.09 23.93
CA ASN A 359 5.57 1.31 24.25
C ASN A 359 4.99 0.04 24.91
N GLU A 360 5.06 -0.06 26.24
CA GLU A 360 4.60 -1.25 26.98
C GLU A 360 3.11 -1.56 26.79
N ALA A 361 2.30 -0.57 26.40
CA ALA A 361 0.89 -0.76 26.07
C ALA A 361 0.68 -1.71 24.87
N SER A 362 1.71 -1.96 24.06
CA SER A 362 1.69 -2.98 23.00
C SER A 362 1.42 -4.39 23.55
N ALA A 363 1.62 -4.62 24.85
CA ALA A 363 1.28 -5.87 25.53
C ALA A 363 -0.11 -5.85 26.19
N SER A 364 -0.92 -4.80 26.00
CA SER A 364 -2.22 -4.58 26.66
C SER A 364 -3.32 -4.24 25.65
N PRO A 365 -3.66 -5.16 24.71
CA PRO A 365 -4.69 -4.90 23.71
C PRO A 365 -6.05 -4.59 24.34
N ARG A 366 -6.75 -3.58 23.79
CA ARG A 366 -8.06 -3.11 24.31
C ARG A 366 -9.26 -3.55 23.46
N LEU A 367 -9.04 -3.95 22.21
CA LEU A 367 -10.06 -4.51 21.31
C LEU A 367 -9.64 -5.93 20.91
N ASP A 368 -10.60 -6.82 20.76
CA ASP A 368 -10.35 -8.22 20.43
C ASP A 368 -9.80 -8.37 18.99
N ARG A 369 -10.18 -7.47 18.07
CA ARG A 369 -9.61 -7.36 16.71
C ARG A 369 -8.11 -7.11 16.68
N HIS A 370 -7.51 -6.54 17.75
CA HIS A 370 -6.06 -6.36 17.85
C HIS A 370 -5.27 -7.68 17.75
N SER A 371 -5.96 -8.82 17.89
CA SER A 371 -5.40 -10.14 17.60
C SER A 371 -4.89 -10.25 16.15
N THR A 372 -5.46 -9.49 15.22
CA THR A 372 -5.00 -9.37 13.83
C THR A 372 -3.63 -8.72 13.75
N GLU A 373 -3.48 -7.52 14.33
CA GLU A 373 -2.22 -6.77 14.36
C GLU A 373 -1.12 -7.55 15.09
N ILE A 374 -1.45 -8.19 16.22
CA ILE A 374 -0.50 -9.03 16.96
C ILE A 374 -0.05 -10.23 16.10
N SER A 375 -0.99 -10.93 15.46
CA SER A 375 -0.65 -12.08 14.60
C SER A 375 0.26 -11.64 13.45
N LEU A 376 -0.03 -10.51 12.80
CA LEU A 376 0.80 -9.96 11.73
C LEU A 376 2.20 -9.56 12.24
N GLY A 377 2.27 -8.90 13.40
CA GLY A 377 3.54 -8.53 14.02
C GLY A 377 4.41 -9.75 14.34
N LEU A 378 3.82 -10.78 14.98
CA LEU A 378 4.51 -12.04 15.26
C LEU A 378 4.97 -12.74 13.97
N LEU A 379 4.15 -12.74 12.92
CA LEU A 379 4.55 -13.25 11.60
C LEU A 379 5.79 -12.53 11.07
N LEU A 380 5.82 -11.19 11.07
CA LEU A 380 6.98 -10.42 10.64
C LEU A 380 8.22 -10.77 11.48
N LEU A 381 8.10 -10.80 12.81
CA LEU A 381 9.22 -11.10 13.71
C LEU A 381 9.78 -12.51 13.48
N VAL A 382 8.92 -13.52 13.29
CA VAL A 382 9.34 -14.88 12.93
C VAL A 382 10.03 -14.91 11.56
N THR A 383 9.48 -14.18 10.58
CA THR A 383 10.08 -14.06 9.24
C THR A 383 11.50 -13.50 9.29
N ALA A 384 11.70 -12.47 10.13
CA ALA A 384 12.97 -11.78 10.34
C ALA A 384 13.89 -12.46 11.37
N ASN A 385 13.56 -13.67 11.82
CA ASN A 385 14.29 -14.43 12.85
C ASN A 385 14.45 -13.70 14.20
N ARG A 386 13.53 -12.80 14.55
CA ARG A 386 13.44 -12.11 15.86
C ARG A 386 12.63 -12.94 16.87
N HIS A 387 13.01 -14.21 17.02
CA HIS A 387 12.25 -15.17 17.82
C HIS A 387 12.25 -14.84 19.31
N ALA A 388 13.35 -14.28 19.82
CA ALA A 388 13.46 -13.94 21.24
C ALA A 388 12.54 -12.77 21.60
N GLU A 389 12.50 -11.75 20.74
CA GLU A 389 11.65 -10.57 20.86
C GLU A 389 10.17 -10.94 20.71
N ALA A 390 9.83 -11.78 19.73
CA ALA A 390 8.48 -12.31 19.55
C ALA A 390 8.00 -13.07 20.80
N LYS A 391 8.83 -13.95 21.36
CA LYS A 391 8.52 -14.68 22.60
C LYS A 391 8.33 -13.74 23.79
N ALA A 392 9.24 -12.79 23.98
CA ALA A 392 9.16 -11.84 25.09
C ALA A 392 7.90 -10.97 25.01
N TRP A 393 7.53 -10.51 23.81
CA TRP A 393 6.28 -9.76 23.61
C TRP A 393 5.05 -10.62 23.89
N LEU A 394 5.02 -11.85 23.37
CA LEU A 394 3.94 -12.81 23.58
C LEU A 394 3.74 -13.20 25.05
N GLU A 395 4.83 -13.45 25.79
CA GLU A 395 4.78 -13.68 27.24
C GLU A 395 4.14 -12.48 27.96
N ASN A 396 4.58 -11.26 27.66
CA ASN A 396 4.03 -10.04 28.26
C ASN A 396 2.54 -9.87 27.96
N ILE A 397 2.11 -10.14 26.71
CA ILE A 397 0.69 -10.14 26.35
C ILE A 397 -0.06 -11.18 27.19
N ALA A 398 0.41 -12.41 27.27
CA ALA A 398 -0.27 -13.49 28.00
C ALA A 398 -0.48 -13.14 29.49
N TYR A 399 0.55 -12.64 30.17
CA TYR A 399 0.44 -12.23 31.58
C TYR A 399 -0.57 -11.09 31.78
N ARG A 400 -0.50 -10.05 30.95
CA ARG A 400 -1.37 -8.88 31.05
C ARG A 400 -2.82 -9.21 30.65
N LEU A 401 -3.00 -10.05 29.64
CA LEU A 401 -4.29 -10.54 29.19
C LEU A 401 -4.99 -11.31 30.32
N ASN A 402 -4.30 -12.30 30.92
CA ASN A 402 -4.83 -13.03 32.08
C ASN A 402 -5.24 -12.08 33.21
N PHE A 403 -4.34 -11.16 33.58
CA PHE A 403 -4.61 -10.18 34.62
C PHE A 403 -5.84 -9.32 34.29
N SER A 404 -5.98 -8.85 33.05
CA SER A 404 -7.11 -8.01 32.63
C SER A 404 -8.45 -8.74 32.70
N PHE A 405 -8.50 -10.02 32.30
CA PHE A 405 -9.69 -10.84 32.43
C PHE A 405 -10.05 -11.11 33.90
N LEU A 406 -9.06 -11.47 34.73
CA LEU A 406 -9.26 -11.70 36.18
C LEU A 406 -9.79 -10.46 36.90
N ARG A 407 -9.34 -9.28 36.49
CA ARG A 407 -9.76 -8.00 37.09
C ARG A 407 -11.03 -7.43 36.46
N LYS A 408 -11.56 -8.06 35.40
CA LYS A 408 -12.67 -7.54 34.59
C LYS A 408 -12.46 -6.07 34.22
N ARG A 409 -11.21 -5.70 33.93
CA ARG A 409 -10.80 -4.33 33.61
C ARG A 409 -9.69 -4.36 32.59
N MET A 410 -9.71 -3.40 31.69
CA MET A 410 -8.69 -3.24 30.67
C MET A 410 -8.47 -4.47 29.78
N PHE A 411 -9.46 -5.37 29.67
CA PHE A 411 -9.43 -6.52 28.77
C PHE A 411 -9.83 -6.13 27.33
N PRO A 412 -9.45 -6.91 26.31
CA PRO A 412 -9.94 -6.73 24.95
C PRO A 412 -11.44 -6.98 24.87
N ILE A 413 -12.23 -5.96 24.54
CA ILE A 413 -13.69 -6.11 24.43
C ILE A 413 -14.06 -6.82 23.13
N GLY A 414 -15.02 -7.74 23.18
CA GLY A 414 -15.44 -8.55 22.04
C GLY A 414 -16.37 -7.85 21.04
N THR A 415 -16.81 -6.62 21.32
CA THR A 415 -17.64 -5.83 20.38
C THR A 415 -16.81 -5.02 19.38
N ASP A 416 -15.50 -4.86 19.64
CA ASP A 416 -14.57 -4.08 18.81
C ASP A 416 -15.01 -2.62 18.54
N SER A 417 -15.90 -2.09 19.37
CA SER A 417 -16.44 -0.72 19.27
C SER A 417 -15.62 0.23 20.14
N LEU A 418 -15.10 1.31 19.55
CA LEU A 418 -14.43 2.37 20.34
C LEU A 418 -15.42 3.04 21.30
N ASP A 419 -16.67 3.21 20.89
CA ASP A 419 -17.71 3.82 21.73
C ASP A 419 -18.00 2.96 22.96
N ASP A 420 -18.13 1.64 22.78
CA ASP A 420 -18.34 0.70 23.89
C ASP A 420 -17.12 0.68 24.82
N LEU A 421 -15.91 0.77 24.27
CA LEU A 421 -14.68 0.79 25.05
C LEU A 421 -14.61 2.03 25.95
N VAL A 422 -14.90 3.20 25.39
CA VAL A 422 -14.89 4.48 26.12
C VAL A 422 -16.00 4.51 27.17
N ASP A 423 -17.21 4.07 26.81
CA ASP A 423 -18.33 4.00 27.76
C ASP A 423 -18.02 3.05 28.92
N PHE A 424 -17.45 1.88 28.62
CA PHE A 424 -17.05 0.91 29.64
C PHE A 424 -15.94 1.44 30.57
N GLU A 425 -14.97 2.20 30.05
CA GLU A 425 -13.90 2.77 30.89
C GLU A 425 -14.42 3.84 31.87
N ILE A 426 -15.50 4.54 31.53
CA ILE A 426 -16.07 5.62 32.35
C ILE A 426 -17.17 5.09 33.28
N ASN A 427 -18.10 4.31 32.73
CA ASN A 427 -19.36 3.90 33.35
C ASN A 427 -19.46 2.40 33.65
N GLY A 428 -18.44 1.62 33.29
CA GLY A 428 -18.50 0.16 33.34
C GLY A 428 -18.75 -0.42 34.73
N ASP A 429 -19.66 -1.39 34.78
CA ASP A 429 -19.92 -2.25 35.92
C ASP A 429 -19.60 -3.72 35.59
N GLU A 430 -19.87 -4.61 36.55
CA GLU A 430 -19.55 -6.04 36.40
C GLU A 430 -20.43 -6.73 35.34
N GLU A 431 -21.70 -6.34 35.21
CA GLU A 431 -22.62 -6.89 34.20
C GLU A 431 -22.17 -6.52 32.80
N THR A 432 -21.79 -5.25 32.61
CA THR A 432 -21.24 -4.74 31.34
C THR A 432 -19.92 -5.42 31.02
N ALA A 433 -19.05 -5.61 32.02
CA ALA A 433 -17.78 -6.32 31.84
C ALA A 433 -18.03 -7.76 31.34
N ASP A 434 -18.91 -8.51 31.99
CA ASP A 434 -19.23 -9.89 31.62
C ASP A 434 -19.84 -9.98 30.21
N ALA A 435 -20.62 -8.97 29.80
CA ALA A 435 -21.14 -8.88 28.45
C ALA A 435 -20.02 -8.65 27.41
N LEU A 436 -19.12 -7.71 27.67
CA LEU A 436 -18.03 -7.35 26.76
C LEU A 436 -16.90 -8.39 26.70
N MET A 437 -16.74 -9.22 27.73
CA MET A 437 -15.75 -10.31 27.80
C MET A 437 -16.24 -11.61 27.14
N ARG A 438 -17.51 -11.71 26.74
CA ARG A 438 -18.19 -12.99 26.45
C ARG A 438 -17.52 -13.83 25.36
N THR A 439 -16.90 -13.20 24.37
CA THR A 439 -16.22 -13.88 23.26
C THR A 439 -14.85 -13.27 23.04
N SER A 440 -13.84 -14.10 22.78
CA SER A 440 -12.48 -13.59 22.54
C SER A 440 -11.66 -14.42 21.55
N TRP A 441 -11.26 -13.77 20.46
CA TRP A 441 -10.21 -14.18 19.52
C TRP A 441 -8.86 -14.03 20.19
N MET A 442 -8.64 -12.94 20.92
CA MET A 442 -7.38 -12.66 21.60
C MET A 442 -6.97 -13.81 22.52
N LEU A 443 -7.89 -14.31 23.35
CA LEU A 443 -7.59 -15.40 24.27
C LEU A 443 -7.14 -16.68 23.54
N ALA A 444 -7.89 -17.08 22.50
CA ALA A 444 -7.56 -18.27 21.72
C ALA A 444 -6.24 -18.11 20.95
N THR A 445 -6.05 -16.95 20.29
CA THR A 445 -4.85 -16.62 19.52
C THR A 445 -3.61 -16.64 20.40
N ILE A 446 -3.60 -15.89 21.51
CA ILE A 446 -2.42 -15.77 22.39
C ILE A 446 -2.10 -17.12 23.05
N ALA A 447 -3.12 -17.84 23.56
CA ALA A 447 -2.89 -19.16 24.14
C ALA A 447 -2.28 -20.13 23.12
N ALA A 448 -2.83 -20.21 21.91
CA ALA A 448 -2.30 -21.10 20.87
C ALA A 448 -0.87 -20.71 20.44
N TRP A 449 -0.58 -19.43 20.28
CA TRP A 449 0.79 -18.95 20.02
C TRP A 449 1.74 -19.35 21.15
N CYS A 450 1.35 -19.18 22.43
CA CYS A 450 2.18 -19.57 23.57
C CYS A 450 2.52 -21.06 23.53
N ALA A 451 1.53 -21.94 23.38
CA ALA A 451 1.76 -23.38 23.34
C ALA A 451 2.67 -23.78 22.16
N LEU A 452 2.38 -23.28 20.95
CA LEU A 452 3.11 -23.67 19.74
C LEU A 452 4.56 -23.14 19.71
N SER A 453 4.84 -22.03 20.40
CA SER A 453 6.18 -21.46 20.55
C SER A 453 6.97 -22.01 21.75
N GLY A 454 6.39 -22.94 22.52
CA GLY A 454 7.01 -23.56 23.69
C GLY A 454 7.05 -22.65 24.93
N LEU A 455 6.10 -21.72 25.05
CA LEU A 455 5.88 -20.87 26.21
C LEU A 455 4.86 -21.51 27.16
N ASP A 456 5.15 -22.75 27.56
CA ASP A 456 4.21 -23.64 28.26
C ASP A 456 3.64 -23.00 29.53
N LYS A 457 4.47 -22.30 30.32
CA LYS A 457 4.01 -21.59 31.53
C LYS A 457 2.99 -20.48 31.23
N SER A 458 3.19 -19.73 30.15
CA SER A 458 2.29 -18.65 29.74
C SER A 458 0.98 -19.22 29.19
N TYR A 459 1.07 -20.35 28.47
CA TYR A 459 -0.11 -21.09 28.03
C TYR A 459 -0.91 -21.65 29.21
N GLU A 460 -0.26 -22.40 30.10
CA GLU A 460 -0.86 -23.00 31.30
C GLU A 460 -1.52 -21.94 32.17
N LEU A 461 -0.91 -20.75 32.30
CA LEU A 461 -1.52 -19.62 33.01
C LEU A 461 -2.89 -19.27 32.43
N LEU A 462 -2.97 -19.06 31.11
CA LEU A 462 -4.20 -18.68 30.42
C LEU A 462 -5.25 -19.81 30.44
N ALA A 463 -4.85 -21.05 30.18
CA ALA A 463 -5.75 -22.19 30.15
C ALA A 463 -6.34 -22.50 31.54
N ASN A 464 -5.51 -22.47 32.60
CA ASN A 464 -5.98 -22.69 33.96
C ASN A 464 -6.92 -21.57 34.44
N ALA A 465 -6.56 -20.31 34.18
CA ALA A 465 -7.37 -19.17 34.59
C ALA A 465 -8.69 -19.09 33.78
N HIS A 466 -8.69 -19.47 32.50
CA HIS A 466 -9.91 -19.64 31.73
C HIS A 466 -10.83 -20.70 32.34
N ALA A 467 -10.31 -21.89 32.63
CA ALA A 467 -11.10 -22.99 33.18
C ALA A 467 -11.68 -22.67 34.58
N LYS A 468 -10.99 -21.85 35.37
CA LYS A 468 -11.32 -21.61 36.79
C LYS A 468 -11.98 -20.27 37.06
N ASP A 469 -11.40 -19.19 36.55
CA ASP A 469 -11.67 -17.82 37.01
C ASP A 469 -12.56 -17.04 36.03
N TYR A 470 -12.48 -17.33 34.72
CA TYR A 470 -13.35 -16.73 33.69
C TYR A 470 -13.91 -17.76 32.69
N PRO A 471 -14.59 -18.83 33.15
CA PRO A 471 -15.05 -19.94 32.30
C PRO A 471 -16.14 -19.57 31.29
N ASN A 472 -16.80 -18.43 31.50
CA ASN A 472 -17.86 -17.94 30.62
C ASN A 472 -17.33 -17.19 29.39
N VAL A 473 -16.05 -16.86 29.34
CA VAL A 473 -15.41 -16.30 28.15
C VAL A 473 -15.30 -17.42 27.13
N CYS A 474 -15.89 -17.24 25.94
CA CYS A 474 -15.80 -18.18 24.83
C CYS A 474 -14.56 -17.84 23.98
N PRO A 475 -13.45 -18.60 24.07
CA PRO A 475 -12.33 -18.44 23.16
C PRO A 475 -12.80 -18.91 21.78
N GLN A 476 -12.45 -18.20 20.71
CA GLN A 476 -12.88 -18.58 19.37
C GLN A 476 -11.82 -18.25 18.32
N LEU A 477 -11.74 -19.05 17.26
CA LEU A 477 -10.89 -18.78 16.11
C LEU A 477 -11.67 -18.92 14.81
N TRP A 478 -11.28 -18.15 13.82
CA TRP A 478 -11.89 -18.18 12.49
C TRP A 478 -10.95 -18.81 11.46
N HIS A 479 -11.54 -19.56 10.54
CA HIS A 479 -10.85 -20.28 9.48
C HIS A 479 -11.52 -20.03 8.12
N PRO A 480 -10.79 -19.48 7.13
CA PRO A 480 -11.35 -19.34 5.79
C PRO A 480 -11.60 -20.71 5.14
N THR A 481 -12.68 -20.79 4.38
CA THR A 481 -13.02 -21.92 3.51
C THR A 481 -12.72 -21.57 2.04
N ALA A 482 -12.86 -22.52 1.11
CA ALA A 482 -12.45 -22.37 -0.30
C ALA A 482 -12.98 -21.13 -1.05
N GLU A 483 -14.07 -20.53 -0.59
CA GLU A 483 -14.71 -19.39 -1.22
C GLU A 483 -14.19 -18.04 -0.69
N TRP A 484 -13.26 -18.04 0.28
CA TRP A 484 -12.74 -16.83 0.92
C TRP A 484 -12.27 -15.74 -0.06
N PRO A 485 -11.65 -16.01 -1.23
CA PRO A 485 -11.17 -14.96 -2.11
C PRO A 485 -12.27 -14.07 -2.69
N GLN A 486 -13.54 -14.51 -2.63
CA GLN A 486 -14.68 -13.78 -3.20
C GLN A 486 -14.96 -12.44 -2.52
N GLN A 487 -14.59 -12.27 -1.25
CA GLN A 487 -14.87 -11.04 -0.49
C GLN A 487 -13.62 -10.44 0.19
N TRP A 488 -12.54 -11.23 0.30
CA TRP A 488 -11.32 -10.89 1.04
C TRP A 488 -10.73 -9.53 0.71
N TYR A 489 -10.73 -9.18 -0.57
CA TYR A 489 -10.09 -7.97 -1.06
C TYR A 489 -11.06 -6.79 -1.18
N PHE A 490 -12.32 -6.95 -0.76
CA PHE A 490 -13.35 -5.91 -0.86
C PHE A 490 -13.84 -5.40 0.50
N LYS A 491 -14.07 -6.30 1.45
CA LYS A 491 -14.60 -6.03 2.79
C LYS A 491 -14.18 -7.11 3.79
N ALA A 492 -14.59 -6.97 5.05
CA ALA A 492 -14.34 -7.95 6.09
C ALA A 492 -15.00 -9.31 5.75
N ALA A 493 -14.18 -10.31 5.42
CA ALA A 493 -14.66 -11.59 4.86
C ALA A 493 -15.33 -12.48 5.90
N HIS A 494 -14.87 -12.41 7.16
CA HIS A 494 -15.31 -13.28 8.25
C HIS A 494 -16.77 -13.08 8.68
N HIS A 495 -17.44 -12.03 8.22
CA HIS A 495 -18.88 -11.84 8.45
C HIS A 495 -19.76 -12.73 7.57
N GLU A 496 -19.26 -13.16 6.41
CA GLU A 496 -20.05 -13.87 5.40
C GLU A 496 -19.48 -15.24 5.04
N LEU A 497 -18.17 -15.44 5.21
CA LEU A 497 -17.45 -16.62 4.77
C LEU A 497 -16.59 -17.21 5.90
N GLY A 498 -16.26 -18.50 5.77
CA GLY A 498 -15.40 -19.23 6.70
C GLY A 498 -16.14 -19.95 7.82
N ASP A 499 -15.41 -20.80 8.54
CA ASP A 499 -15.87 -21.54 9.71
C ASP A 499 -15.30 -20.91 10.99
N SER A 500 -16.07 -20.89 12.06
CA SER A 500 -15.58 -20.50 13.39
C SER A 500 -15.49 -21.72 14.31
N GLU A 501 -14.34 -21.91 14.94
CA GLU A 501 -14.18 -22.83 16.07
C GLU A 501 -14.53 -22.08 17.35
N ALA A 502 -15.77 -22.26 17.83
CA ALA A 502 -16.30 -21.59 19.01
C ALA A 502 -17.17 -22.58 19.84
N PRO A 503 -16.75 -22.99 21.06
CA PRO A 503 -15.51 -22.61 21.72
C PRO A 503 -14.28 -23.32 21.12
N TYR A 504 -13.17 -22.60 21.05
CA TYR A 504 -11.83 -23.15 20.84
C TYR A 504 -11.35 -23.82 22.13
N ASN A 505 -11.08 -25.13 22.07
CA ASN A 505 -10.72 -25.89 23.27
C ASN A 505 -9.31 -25.54 23.77
N LEU A 506 -9.18 -25.17 25.05
CA LEU A 506 -7.89 -24.88 25.70
C LEU A 506 -7.57 -25.97 26.74
N PRO A 507 -7.02 -27.13 26.34
CA PRO A 507 -6.65 -28.18 27.29
C PRO A 507 -5.55 -27.69 28.24
N ILE A 508 -5.53 -28.16 29.49
CA ILE A 508 -4.50 -27.71 30.45
C ILE A 508 -3.09 -28.10 29.99
N ASP A 509 -2.94 -29.26 29.35
CA ASP A 509 -1.66 -29.72 28.80
C ASP A 509 -1.37 -29.06 27.43
N PRO A 510 -0.28 -28.26 27.30
CA PRO A 510 0.12 -27.67 26.01
C PRO A 510 0.43 -28.71 24.93
N ALA A 511 0.87 -29.91 25.30
CA ALA A 511 1.15 -30.97 24.34
C ALA A 511 -0.13 -31.49 23.66
N GLU A 512 -1.24 -31.53 24.39
CA GLU A 512 -2.56 -31.89 23.84
C GLU A 512 -3.02 -30.86 22.80
N LEU A 513 -2.85 -29.57 23.09
CA LEU A 513 -3.16 -28.50 22.13
C LEU A 513 -2.28 -28.61 20.88
N CYS A 514 -0.97 -28.80 21.05
CA CYS A 514 -0.03 -28.97 19.94
C CYS A 514 -0.39 -30.17 19.05
N SER A 515 -0.78 -31.30 19.65
CA SER A 515 -1.22 -32.49 18.92
C SER A 515 -2.49 -32.21 18.12
N ARG A 516 -3.48 -31.57 18.74
CA ARG A 516 -4.75 -31.19 18.10
C ARG A 516 -4.55 -30.25 16.92
N VAL A 517 -3.71 -29.23 17.08
CA VAL A 517 -3.31 -28.32 15.99
C VAL A 517 -2.59 -29.09 14.88
N GLY A 518 -1.75 -30.07 15.23
CA GLY A 518 -1.08 -30.95 14.27
C GLY A 518 -2.05 -31.74 13.39
N GLU A 519 -3.11 -32.29 13.96
CA GLU A 519 -4.19 -32.96 13.20
C GLU A 519 -5.01 -31.97 12.38
N PHE A 520 -5.33 -30.80 12.94
CA PHE A 520 -6.07 -29.75 12.25
C PHE A 520 -5.36 -29.29 10.95
N LEU A 521 -4.03 -29.13 11.00
CA LEU A 521 -3.23 -28.71 9.84
C LEU A 521 -3.21 -29.71 8.67
N LYS A 522 -3.66 -30.96 8.89
CA LYS A 522 -3.79 -31.97 7.81
C LYS A 522 -5.09 -31.82 7.02
N ILE A 523 -6.02 -30.97 7.47
CA ILE A 523 -7.31 -30.78 6.80
C ILE A 523 -7.11 -29.82 5.62
N GLU A 524 -7.09 -30.34 4.39
CA GLU A 524 -6.79 -29.59 3.16
C GLU A 524 -7.70 -28.37 2.95
N ARG A 525 -8.98 -28.43 3.34
CA ARG A 525 -9.92 -27.30 3.18
C ARG A 525 -9.48 -26.03 3.90
N TYR A 526 -8.65 -26.16 4.94
CA TYR A 526 -8.12 -25.05 5.74
C TYR A 526 -6.68 -24.67 5.38
N ASP A 527 -6.09 -25.30 4.35
CA ASP A 527 -4.78 -24.90 3.83
C ASP A 527 -4.91 -23.60 3.03
N TRP A 528 -4.92 -22.48 3.76
CA TRP A 528 -5.17 -21.16 3.20
C TRP A 528 -4.21 -20.75 2.07
N PRO A 529 -2.88 -20.96 2.17
CA PRO A 529 -1.95 -20.57 1.11
C PRO A 529 -2.20 -21.30 -0.22
N SER A 530 -2.60 -22.57 -0.22
CA SER A 530 -2.81 -23.32 -1.47
C SER A 530 -4.03 -22.84 -2.25
N GLN A 531 -4.95 -22.15 -1.59
CA GLN A 531 -6.17 -21.59 -2.17
C GLN A 531 -6.03 -20.09 -2.48
N SER A 532 -4.88 -19.49 -2.21
CA SER A 532 -4.66 -18.06 -2.43
C SER A 532 -4.43 -17.73 -3.90
N PRO A 533 -5.22 -16.80 -4.49
CA PRO A 533 -5.00 -16.34 -5.85
C PRO A 533 -3.77 -15.44 -5.99
N THR A 534 -3.22 -14.90 -4.89
CA THR A 534 -2.08 -13.98 -4.92
C THR A 534 -0.74 -14.71 -4.86
N VAL A 535 -0.69 -15.88 -4.21
CA VAL A 535 0.54 -16.71 -4.13
C VAL A 535 1.06 -17.05 -5.52
N GLN A 536 0.18 -17.49 -6.42
CA GLN A 536 0.54 -17.93 -7.77
C GLN A 536 1.19 -16.83 -8.62
N VAL A 537 0.93 -15.57 -8.30
CA VAL A 537 1.43 -14.40 -9.06
C VAL A 537 2.51 -13.62 -8.29
N GLY A 538 2.88 -14.04 -7.08
CA GLY A 538 3.88 -13.35 -6.27
C GLY A 538 3.36 -12.10 -5.55
N LEU A 539 2.06 -12.02 -5.27
CA LEU A 539 1.43 -10.92 -4.52
C LEU A 539 0.98 -11.33 -3.12
N PHE A 540 1.57 -12.37 -2.53
CA PHE A 540 1.05 -12.99 -1.31
C PHE A 540 0.91 -12.03 -0.12
N ALA A 541 1.76 -11.01 -0.05
CA ALA A 541 1.64 -9.93 0.93
C ALA A 541 0.28 -9.19 0.90
N LEU A 542 -0.38 -9.15 -0.25
CA LEU A 542 -1.70 -8.53 -0.41
C LEU A 542 -2.77 -9.21 0.45
N ASP A 543 -2.65 -10.51 0.71
CA ASP A 543 -3.58 -11.25 1.56
C ASP A 543 -3.51 -10.77 3.02
N PHE A 544 -2.31 -10.43 3.49
CA PHE A 544 -2.08 -9.88 4.83
C PHE A 544 -2.46 -8.41 4.93
N ILE A 545 -2.21 -7.63 3.86
CA ILE A 545 -2.71 -6.26 3.74
C ILE A 545 -4.23 -6.27 3.86
N ALA A 546 -4.92 -7.20 3.21
CA ALA A 546 -6.37 -7.35 3.31
C ALA A 546 -6.83 -7.68 4.74
N CYS A 547 -6.15 -8.61 5.43
CA CYS A 547 -6.42 -8.93 6.85
C CYS A 547 -6.42 -7.66 7.69
N ARG A 548 -5.33 -6.88 7.64
CA ARG A 548 -5.17 -5.65 8.41
C ARG A 548 -6.18 -4.58 7.99
N HIS A 549 -6.30 -4.33 6.69
CA HIS A 549 -7.09 -3.22 6.16
C HIS A 549 -8.60 -3.40 6.41
N PHE A 550 -9.09 -4.64 6.40
CA PHE A 550 -10.49 -4.97 6.68
C PHE A 550 -10.72 -5.55 8.07
N GLN A 551 -9.69 -5.61 8.92
CA GLN A 551 -9.76 -6.23 10.25
C GLN A 551 -10.31 -7.67 10.19
N THR A 552 -9.95 -8.41 9.14
CA THR A 552 -10.25 -9.84 9.03
C THR A 552 -9.13 -10.60 9.73
N PRO A 553 -9.46 -11.55 10.62
CA PRO A 553 -8.43 -12.24 11.39
C PRO A 553 -7.50 -13.02 10.47
N VAL A 554 -6.20 -12.97 10.80
CA VAL A 554 -5.20 -13.75 10.08
C VAL A 554 -5.54 -15.24 10.24
N PRO A 555 -5.63 -16.03 9.15
CA PRO A 555 -6.02 -17.43 9.23
C PRO A 555 -5.16 -18.23 10.20
N ALA A 556 -5.79 -18.85 11.19
CA ALA A 556 -5.07 -19.63 12.21
C ALA A 556 -4.29 -20.80 11.64
N SER A 557 -4.83 -21.46 10.61
CA SER A 557 -4.12 -22.52 9.89
C SER A 557 -2.76 -22.06 9.33
N PHE A 558 -2.62 -20.78 8.99
CA PHE A 558 -1.36 -20.23 8.52
C PHE A 558 -0.41 -19.93 9.67
N TRP A 559 -0.82 -19.10 10.62
CA TRP A 559 0.09 -18.67 11.68
C TRP A 559 0.43 -19.79 12.67
N TYR A 560 -0.34 -20.88 12.76
CA TYR A 560 0.08 -22.10 13.47
C TYR A 560 1.41 -22.67 12.98
N ARG A 561 1.69 -22.58 11.66
CA ARG A 561 2.95 -23.04 11.08
C ARG A 561 4.11 -22.12 11.50
N ALA A 562 3.86 -20.81 11.47
CA ALA A 562 4.83 -19.80 11.91
C ALA A 562 5.09 -19.85 13.43
N ALA A 563 4.07 -20.17 14.23
CA ALA A 563 4.16 -20.25 15.69
C ALA A 563 5.11 -21.35 16.18
N LYS A 564 5.38 -22.36 15.35
CA LYS A 564 6.47 -23.34 15.56
C LYS A 564 7.87 -22.76 15.27
N LEU A 565 7.97 -21.45 15.06
CA LEU A 565 9.19 -20.69 14.72
C LEU A 565 9.82 -21.15 13.40
N VAL A 566 8.97 -21.58 12.46
CA VAL A 566 9.37 -21.91 11.10
C VAL A 566 9.29 -20.65 10.24
N ASN A 567 10.38 -20.32 9.55
CA ASN A 567 10.43 -19.14 8.68
C ASN A 567 9.41 -19.26 7.53
N ILE A 568 8.56 -18.25 7.36
CA ILE A 568 7.46 -18.23 6.38
C ILE A 568 7.89 -17.87 4.95
N THR A 569 9.14 -17.47 4.70
CA THR A 569 9.62 -17.23 3.32
C THR A 569 9.71 -18.51 2.49
N LYS A 570 9.71 -19.68 3.17
CA LYS A 570 9.71 -21.01 2.57
C LYS A 570 8.35 -21.69 2.76
N ILE A 571 7.27 -21.07 2.27
CA ILE A 571 6.04 -21.84 2.09
C ILE A 571 6.35 -22.83 0.98
N ASP A 572 6.47 -24.12 1.34
CA ASP A 572 6.46 -25.25 0.42
C ASP A 572 5.08 -25.33 -0.24
N THR A 573 4.72 -24.33 -1.04
CA THR A 573 3.70 -24.52 -2.06
C THR A 573 4.38 -25.32 -3.15
N ALA A 574 3.95 -26.56 -3.35
CA ALA A 574 4.22 -27.31 -4.56
C ALA A 574 3.59 -26.56 -5.75
N ALA A 575 4.21 -25.45 -6.16
CA ALA A 575 3.77 -24.68 -7.30
C ALA A 575 4.14 -25.47 -8.56
N PRO A 576 3.19 -25.80 -9.46
CA PRO A 576 3.53 -26.37 -10.75
C PRO A 576 4.44 -25.40 -11.51
N ALA A 577 5.44 -25.97 -12.18
CA ALA A 577 6.51 -25.26 -12.85
C ALA A 577 6.01 -24.16 -13.81
N ALA A 578 6.71 -23.02 -13.73
CA ALA A 578 6.84 -22.00 -14.77
C ALA A 578 5.54 -21.39 -15.32
N GLN A 579 4.96 -20.44 -14.58
CA GLN A 579 4.26 -19.31 -15.18
C GLN A 579 5.10 -18.03 -15.01
N PRO A 580 5.12 -17.13 -16.01
CA PRO A 580 5.93 -15.91 -15.94
C PRO A 580 5.45 -15.04 -14.78
N LYS A 581 6.39 -14.71 -13.89
CA LYS A 581 6.20 -13.87 -12.71
C LYS A 581 5.84 -12.44 -13.14
N LEU A 582 5.01 -11.77 -12.34
CA LEU A 582 4.72 -10.33 -12.46
C LEU A 582 6.04 -9.54 -12.53
N GLN A 583 6.17 -8.69 -13.56
CA GLN A 583 7.29 -7.78 -13.78
C GLN A 583 7.16 -6.51 -12.95
#